data_AF-A0A392T995-F1
#
_entry.id   AF-A0A392T995-F1
#
_cell.length_a   1.000
_cell.length_b   1.000
_cell.length_c   1.000
_cell.angle_alpha   90.00
_cell.angle_beta   90.00
_cell.angle_gamma   90.00
#
_symmetry.space_group_name_H-M   'P 1'
#
loop_
_entity.id
_entity.type
_entity.pdbx_description
1 polymer ?
#
loop_
_entity_poly.entity_id
_entity_poly.type
_entity_poly.pdbx_seq_one_letter_code
_entity_poly.pdbx_strand_id
1 'polypeptide(L)'
;FKERFYIVRPLTELAMDSLFESEFVTNEDGSVRLDEEGVKMTRLVSRFPLCWTREHFDQPTEYYLTKEENMSSVELADLEKLQAYVNGFVP
;
A
#
# COMPACT_ATOMS: atom_id res chain seq x y z
N PHE A 1 12.85 -9.71 17.88
CA PHE A 1 11.69 -10.02 17.01
C PHE A 1 10.45 -10.10 17.89
N LYS A 2 9.30 -9.54 17.47
CA LYS A 2 8.06 -9.54 18.29
C LYS A 2 7.56 -10.98 18.47
N GLU A 3 7.17 -11.34 19.68
CA GLU A 3 6.65 -12.69 20.02
C GLU A 3 5.22 -12.94 19.50
N ARG A 4 4.49 -11.90 19.09
CA ARG A 4 3.10 -12.00 18.65
C ARG A 4 2.87 -11.18 17.39
N PHE A 5 2.13 -11.76 16.45
CA PHE A 5 1.71 -11.13 15.21
C PHE A 5 0.19 -11.14 15.13
N TYR A 6 -0.38 -10.06 14.62
CA TYR A 6 -1.81 -9.95 14.34
C TYR A 6 -1.98 -9.94 12.83
N ILE A 7 -2.82 -10.85 12.32
CA ILE A 7 -3.17 -10.90 10.89
C ILE A 7 -4.54 -10.24 10.75
N VAL A 8 -4.62 -9.22 9.90
CA VAL A 8 -5.91 -8.66 9.49
C VAL A 8 -6.40 -9.48 8.30
N ARG A 9 -7.54 -10.15 8.47
CA ARG A 9 -8.22 -10.88 7.39
C ARG A 9 -9.47 -10.09 6.96
N PRO A 10 -9.55 -9.58 5.73
CA PRO A 10 -10.79 -9.04 5.19
C PRO A 10 -11.88 -10.13 5.13
N LEU A 11 -13.11 -9.77 5.50
CA LEU A 11 -14.25 -10.68 5.53
C LEU A 11 -15.31 -10.35 4.46
N THR A 12 -15.26 -9.16 3.88
CA THR A 12 -16.21 -8.68 2.86
C THR A 12 -15.49 -8.38 1.55
N GLU A 13 -16.21 -8.45 0.43
CA GLU A 13 -15.68 -8.07 -0.89
C GLU A 13 -15.19 -6.62 -0.88
N LEU A 14 -15.95 -5.69 -0.27
CA LEU A 14 -15.52 -4.30 -0.11
C LEU A 14 -14.17 -4.17 0.62
N ALA A 15 -13.93 -5.00 1.65
CA ALA A 15 -12.66 -5.00 2.37
C ALA A 15 -11.53 -5.63 1.54
N MET A 16 -11.84 -6.65 0.73
CA MET A 16 -10.89 -7.22 -0.24
C MET A 16 -10.47 -6.18 -1.27
N ASP A 17 -11.43 -5.49 -1.89
CA ASP A 17 -11.19 -4.46 -2.90
C ASP A 17 -10.46 -3.22 -2.35
N SER A 18 -10.62 -2.95 -1.04
CA SER A 18 -9.84 -1.90 -0.37
C SER A 18 -8.38 -2.29 -0.15
N LEU A 19 -8.07 -3.58 0.06
CA LEU A 19 -6.74 -4.06 0.40
C LEU A 19 -5.93 -4.52 -0.81
N PHE A 20 -6.61 -4.95 -1.88
CA PHE A 20 -6.01 -5.50 -3.07
C PHE A 20 -6.49 -4.79 -4.33
N GLU A 21 -5.66 -4.80 -5.35
CA GLU A 21 -6.03 -4.35 -6.69
C GLU A 21 -5.61 -5.40 -7.73
N SER A 22 -6.25 -5.36 -8.91
CA SER A 22 -5.93 -6.28 -10.00
C SER A 22 -4.82 -5.71 -10.87
N GLU A 23 -3.73 -6.45 -10.99
CA GLU A 23 -2.61 -6.15 -11.88
C GLU A 23 -2.56 -7.17 -13.03
N PHE A 24 -2.16 -6.75 -14.22
CA PHE A 24 -1.94 -7.68 -15.33
C PHE A 24 -0.74 -8.57 -15.07
N VAL A 25 -0.89 -9.86 -15.36
CA VAL A 25 0.25 -10.79 -15.34
C VAL A 25 1.08 -10.54 -16.59
N THR A 26 2.38 -10.31 -16.42
CA THR A 26 3.32 -10.09 -17.51
C THR A 26 4.22 -11.31 -17.75
N ASN A 27 4.60 -11.51 -19.01
CA ASN A 27 5.65 -12.45 -19.42
C ASN A 27 7.04 -11.83 -19.15
N GLU A 28 8.10 -12.61 -19.34
CA GLU A 28 9.49 -12.14 -19.15
C GLU A 28 9.86 -10.95 -20.06
N ASP A 29 9.21 -10.84 -21.22
CA ASP A 29 9.39 -9.73 -22.16
C ASP A 29 8.55 -8.47 -21.80
N GLY A 30 7.79 -8.53 -20.70
CA GLY A 30 6.91 -7.45 -20.25
C GLY A 30 5.53 -7.39 -20.93
N SER A 31 5.24 -8.28 -21.89
CA SER A 31 3.92 -8.35 -22.53
C SER A 31 2.85 -8.90 -21.58
N VAL A 32 1.59 -8.46 -21.73
CA VAL A 32 0.47 -8.99 -20.93
C VAL A 32 0.16 -10.42 -21.36
N ARG A 33 0.18 -11.33 -20.40
CA ARG A 33 -0.13 -12.74 -20.60
C ARG A 33 -1.63 -12.93 -20.84
N LEU A 34 -1.95 -13.75 -21.83
CA LEU A 34 -3.32 -14.17 -22.15
C LEU A 34 -3.56 -15.60 -21.66
N ASP A 35 -4.81 -15.93 -21.35
CA ASP A 35 -5.26 -17.30 -21.11
C ASP A 35 -5.56 -18.05 -22.43
N GLU A 36 -6.09 -19.28 -22.32
CA GLU A 36 -6.36 -20.15 -23.47
C GLU A 36 -7.45 -19.58 -24.40
N GLU A 37 -8.33 -18.74 -23.86
CA GLU A 37 -9.39 -18.02 -24.57
C GLU A 37 -8.94 -16.66 -25.13
N GLY A 38 -7.69 -16.26 -24.89
CA GLY A 38 -7.13 -14.98 -25.34
C GLY A 38 -7.50 -13.79 -24.46
N VAL A 39 -8.01 -14.02 -23.24
CA VAL A 39 -8.33 -12.98 -22.27
C VAL A 39 -7.10 -12.64 -21.43
N LYS A 40 -6.93 -11.35 -21.10
CA LYS A 40 -5.80 -10.88 -20.30
C LYS A 40 -5.87 -11.43 -18.89
N MET A 41 -4.82 -12.12 -18.48
CA MET A 41 -4.70 -12.63 -17.12
C MET A 41 -4.40 -11.50 -16.15
N THR A 42 -5.11 -11.50 -15.02
CA THR A 42 -4.87 -10.60 -13.89
C THR A 42 -4.54 -11.39 -12.63
N ARG A 43 -3.84 -10.74 -11.70
CA ARG A 43 -3.61 -11.24 -10.34
C ARG A 43 -3.97 -10.15 -9.34
N LEU A 44 -4.33 -10.55 -8.12
CA LEU A 44 -4.48 -9.61 -7.02
C LEU A 44 -3.10 -9.26 -6.43
N VAL A 45 -2.84 -7.97 -6.30
CA VAL A 45 -1.67 -7.42 -5.59
C VAL A 45 -2.14 -6.55 -4.44
N SER A 46 -1.43 -6.59 -3.31
CA SER A 46 -1.79 -5.80 -2.13
C SER A 46 -1.46 -4.33 -2.37
N ARG A 47 -2.42 -3.43 -2.10
CA ARG A 47 -2.23 -1.97 -2.23
C ARG A 47 -1.27 -1.41 -1.17
N PHE A 48 -1.09 -2.14 -0.08
CA PHE A 48 -0.20 -1.84 1.03
C PHE A 48 0.57 -3.10 1.44
N PRO A 49 1.76 -2.99 2.03
CA PRO A 49 2.51 -4.14 2.53
C PRO A 49 1.77 -4.82 3.69
N LEU A 50 0.98 -5.85 3.37
CA LEU A 50 0.20 -6.64 4.35
C LEU A 50 1.06 -7.56 5.22
N CYS A 51 2.29 -7.81 4.79
CA CYS A 51 3.34 -8.44 5.59
C CYS A 51 4.62 -7.63 5.46
N TRP A 52 5.38 -7.56 6.56
CA TRP A 52 6.65 -6.86 6.58
C TRP A 52 7.74 -7.90 6.40
N THR A 53 8.51 -7.78 5.32
CA THR A 53 9.67 -8.64 5.06
C THR A 53 10.80 -8.27 6.01
N ARG A 54 11.84 -9.11 6.09
CA ARG A 54 13.04 -8.77 6.88
C ARG A 54 13.67 -7.46 6.42
N GLU A 55 13.67 -7.21 5.12
CA GLU A 55 14.19 -5.98 4.51
C GLU A 55 13.51 -4.72 5.07
N HIS A 56 12.22 -4.80 5.40
CA HIS A 56 11.52 -3.69 6.07
C HIS A 56 12.15 -3.38 7.44
N PHE A 57 12.48 -4.40 8.22
CA PHE A 57 13.08 -4.23 9.55
C PHE A 57 14.56 -3.87 9.51
N ASP A 58 15.22 -4.05 8.37
CA ASP A 58 16.61 -3.68 8.17
C ASP A 58 16.75 -2.16 7.85
N GLN A 59 15.65 -1.48 7.49
CA GLN A 59 15.67 -0.03 7.28
C GLN A 59 15.55 0.73 8.60
N PRO A 60 16.31 1.83 8.77
CA PRO A 60 16.18 2.69 9.95
C PRO A 60 14.85 3.44 9.91
N THR A 61 14.34 3.89 11.07
CA THR A 61 13.03 4.55 11.16
C THR A 61 12.93 5.75 10.23
N GLU A 62 14.03 6.50 10.05
CA GLU A 62 14.13 7.66 9.18
C GLU A 62 13.80 7.35 7.72
N TYR A 63 14.01 6.11 7.26
CA TYR A 63 13.67 5.69 5.90
C TYR A 63 12.16 5.79 5.62
N TYR A 64 11.33 5.58 6.64
CA TYR A 64 9.86 5.60 6.54
C TYR A 64 9.25 6.95 6.89
N LEU A 65 10.06 7.94 7.28
CA LEU A 65 9.59 9.25 7.68
C LEU A 65 9.78 10.25 6.53
N THR A 66 8.67 10.79 6.03
CA THR A 66 8.71 11.98 5.19
C THR A 66 8.85 13.21 6.09
N LYS A 67 9.97 13.92 5.96
CA LYS A 67 10.17 15.20 6.64
C LYS A 67 9.61 16.34 5.81
N GLU A 68 9.05 17.36 6.46
CA GLU A 68 8.52 18.56 5.79
C GLU A 68 9.56 19.24 4.89
N GLU A 69 10.85 19.21 5.26
CA GLU A 69 11.96 19.74 4.46
C GLU A 69 12.11 19.09 3.08
N ASN A 70 11.57 17.87 2.89
CA ASN A 70 11.62 17.10 1.65
C ASN A 70 10.29 17.12 0.89
N MET A 71 9.25 17.79 1.41
CA MET A 71 7.94 17.85 0.78
C MET A 71 7.88 18.94 -0.29
N SER A 72 7.15 18.66 -1.37
CA SER A 72 6.74 19.67 -2.34
C SER A 72 5.74 20.66 -1.74
N SER A 73 5.54 21.81 -2.40
CA SER A 73 4.53 22.79 -1.96
C SER A 73 3.10 22.24 -1.95
N VAL A 74 2.80 21.29 -2.83
CA VAL A 74 1.50 20.59 -2.87
C VAL A 74 1.36 19.69 -1.66
N GLU A 75 2.37 18.88 -1.36
CA GLU A 75 2.36 17.97 -0.21
C GLU A 75 2.28 18.73 1.11
N LEU A 76 2.94 19.88 1.24
CA LEU A 76 2.83 20.75 2.42
C LEU A 76 1.41 21.28 2.60
N ALA A 77 0.76 21.73 1.51
CA ALA A 77 -0.62 22.19 1.57
C ALA A 77 -1.61 21.05 1.93
N ASP A 78 -1.35 19.83 1.47
CA ASP A 78 -2.15 18.66 1.83
C ASP A 78 -1.90 18.21 3.28
N LEU A 79 -0.65 18.31 3.76
CA LEU A 79 -0.31 18.08 5.16
C LEU A 79 -1.04 19.06 6.09
N GLU A 80 -1.08 20.35 5.74
CA GLU A 80 -1.80 21.37 6.52
C GLU A 80 -3.30 21.06 6.63
N LYS A 81 -3.94 20.62 5.52
CA LYS A 81 -5.35 20.18 5.54
C LYS A 81 -5.56 18.99 6.48
N LEU A 82 -4.66 18.00 6.44
CA LEU A 82 -4.73 16.83 7.32
C LEU A 82 -4.57 17.22 8.79
N GLN A 83 -3.61 18.09 9.11
CA GLN A 83 -3.42 18.60 10.47
C GLN A 83 -4.67 19.34 10.97
N ALA A 84 -5.25 20.21 10.14
CA ALA A 84 -6.49 20.92 10.49
C ALA A 84 -7.67 19.96 10.75
N TYR A 85 -7.80 18.91 9.94
CA TYR A 85 -8.82 17.88 10.12
C TYR A 85 -8.66 17.13 11.46
N VAL A 86 -7.45 16.66 11.76
CA VAL A 86 -7.16 15.93 13.00
C VAL A 86 -7.35 16.81 14.24
N ASN A 87 -6.93 18.07 14.18
CA ASN A 87 -7.13 19.03 15.27
C ASN A 87 -8.61 19.35 15.53
N GLY A 88 -9.51 19.03 14.59
CA GLY A 88 -10.96 19.17 14.76
C GLY A 88 -11.62 18.04 15.55
N PHE A 89 -10.90 16.97 15.89
CA PHE A 89 -11.45 15.89 16.70
C PHE A 89 -11.67 16.33 18.16
N VAL A 90 -12.87 16.07 18.68
CA VAL A 90 -13.23 16.29 20.08
C VAL A 90 -13.00 14.98 20.85
N PRO A 91 -12.45 15.01 22.08
CA PRO A 91 -12.16 13.82 22.89
C PRO A 91 -13.38 12.93 23.17
#